data_AF-A0A218WC29-F1
#
_entry.id   AF-A0A218WC29-F1
#
_cell.length_a   1.000
_cell.length_b   1.000
_cell.length_c   1.000
_cell.angle_alpha   90.00
_cell.angle_beta   90.00
_cell.angle_gamma   90.00
#
_symmetry.space_group_name_H-M   'P 1'
#
loop_
_entity.id
_entity.type
_entity.pdbx_description
1 polymer ?
#
loop_
_entity_poly.entity_id
_entity_poly.type
_entity_poly.pdbx_seq_one_letter_code
_entity_poly.pdbx_strand_id
1 'polypeptide(L)'
;MHLQQSRYVSIEDSHIRTGDDFVSIGDDSSYLYVRGDPMRPSVGSLGKARKHETVHAVIVRDVSLAGTMNGVWIKTWQGGRGYVRNILFDRINMIASDHPIIIDQNYRDHEIRCRNQSWAVQIKTSCTGTLCGTSLTEKAGQIMCSQMHPCRDICMEDINLTLTREATQPVLSA
;
A
#
# COMPACT_ATOMS: atom_id res chain seq x y z
N MET A 1 -7.01 -13.25 -0.43
CA MET A 1 -7.99 -12.94 -1.49
C MET A 1 -7.32 -12.06 -2.53
N HIS A 2 -7.51 -12.34 -3.82
CA HIS A 2 -6.96 -11.53 -4.91
C HIS A 2 -8.10 -11.02 -5.78
N LEU A 3 -8.21 -9.70 -5.92
CA LEU A 3 -9.20 -9.03 -6.76
C LEU A 3 -8.51 -8.54 -8.03
N GLN A 4 -9.02 -8.92 -9.19
CA GLN A 4 -8.53 -8.44 -10.48
C GLN A 4 -9.72 -8.38 -11.44
N GLN A 5 -9.78 -7.34 -12.28
CA GLN A 5 -10.90 -7.07 -13.19
C GLN A 5 -12.25 -6.98 -12.46
N SER A 6 -12.21 -6.45 -11.23
CA SER A 6 -13.36 -6.41 -10.32
C SER A 6 -13.92 -5.00 -10.18
N ARG A 7 -15.25 -4.86 -10.21
CA ARG A 7 -15.93 -3.58 -10.00
C ARG A 7 -17.05 -3.71 -8.99
N TYR A 8 -17.23 -2.69 -8.15
CA TYR A 8 -18.30 -2.62 -7.15
C TYR A 8 -18.29 -3.79 -6.16
N VAL A 9 -17.11 -4.09 -5.60
CA VAL A 9 -16.93 -5.14 -4.61
C VAL A 9 -16.82 -4.53 -3.23
N SER A 10 -17.59 -5.05 -2.28
CA SER A 10 -17.48 -4.76 -0.85
C SER A 10 -16.98 -6.00 -0.13
N ILE A 11 -15.86 -5.87 0.59
CA ILE A 11 -15.36 -6.87 1.53
C ILE A 11 -15.54 -6.28 2.91
N GLU A 12 -16.42 -6.87 3.70
CA GLU A 12 -16.77 -6.36 5.03
C GLU A 12 -16.71 -7.49 6.05
N ASP A 13 -16.43 -7.13 7.31
CA ASP A 13 -16.49 -7.98 8.50
C ASP A 13 -15.79 -9.34 8.35
N SER A 14 -14.72 -9.32 7.55
CA SER A 14 -13.92 -10.49 7.22
C SER A 14 -12.78 -10.65 8.22
N HIS A 15 -12.62 -11.84 8.78
CA HIS A 15 -11.53 -12.18 9.69
C HIS A 15 -10.59 -13.20 9.00
N ILE A 16 -9.61 -12.67 8.26
CA ILE A 16 -8.68 -13.47 7.47
C ILE A 16 -7.31 -13.39 8.13
N ARG A 17 -6.60 -14.50 8.29
CA ARG A 17 -5.21 -14.52 8.79
C ARG A 17 -4.38 -15.44 7.92
N THR A 18 -3.44 -14.86 7.18
CA THR A 18 -2.53 -15.57 6.28
C THR A 18 -1.09 -15.12 6.48
N GLY A 19 -0.13 -15.85 5.92
CA GLY A 19 1.29 -15.44 5.93
C GLY A 19 1.66 -14.33 4.94
N ASP A 20 0.77 -13.99 4.00
CA ASP A 20 0.97 -12.97 2.95
C ASP A 20 -0.18 -11.93 2.96
N ASP A 21 -0.42 -11.21 1.87
CA ASP A 21 -1.48 -10.22 1.69
C ASP A 21 -2.86 -10.84 1.88
N PHE A 22 -3.71 -10.21 2.71
CA PHE A 22 -5.05 -10.74 2.97
C PHE A 22 -5.98 -10.37 1.81
N VAL A 23 -5.86 -9.13 1.31
CA VAL A 23 -6.54 -8.63 0.12
C VAL A 23 -5.53 -7.94 -0.79
N SER A 24 -5.23 -8.54 -1.93
CA SER A 24 -4.42 -7.93 -2.99
C SER A 24 -5.33 -7.44 -4.11
N ILE A 25 -5.16 -6.18 -4.52
CA ILE A 25 -5.95 -5.51 -5.55
C ILE A 25 -5.11 -5.32 -6.81
N GLY A 26 -5.41 -6.09 -7.85
CA GLY A 26 -4.75 -6.13 -9.15
C GLY A 26 -5.46 -5.34 -10.24
N ASP A 27 -5.03 -5.56 -11.48
CA ASP A 27 -5.43 -4.80 -12.68
C ASP A 27 -6.95 -4.68 -12.90
N ASP A 28 -7.36 -3.62 -13.60
CA ASP A 28 -8.73 -3.21 -13.98
C ASP A 28 -9.74 -3.32 -12.82
N SER A 29 -9.28 -3.03 -11.61
CA SER A 29 -10.10 -3.07 -10.41
C SER A 29 -10.53 -1.67 -9.98
N SER A 30 -11.83 -1.49 -9.70
CA SER A 30 -12.35 -0.19 -9.28
C SER A 30 -13.59 -0.25 -8.38
N TYR A 31 -13.86 0.84 -7.68
CA TYR A 31 -15.01 0.95 -6.77
C TYR A 31 -15.03 -0.17 -5.74
N LEU A 32 -13.93 -0.28 -4.99
CA LEU A 32 -13.74 -1.30 -3.97
C LEU A 32 -13.87 -0.68 -2.59
N TYR A 33 -14.60 -1.36 -1.71
CA TYR A 33 -14.67 -1.03 -0.29
C TYR A 33 -14.18 -2.22 0.52
N VAL A 34 -13.25 -1.97 1.45
CA VAL A 34 -12.57 -3.01 2.22
C VAL A 34 -12.59 -2.60 3.70
N ARG A 35 -13.26 -3.42 4.51
CA ARG A 35 -13.38 -3.30 5.97
C ARG A 35 -13.22 -4.66 6.64
N GLY A 36 -12.49 -4.72 7.75
CA GLY A 36 -12.37 -5.96 8.51
C GLY A 36 -11.11 -6.02 9.38
N ASP A 37 -11.15 -6.90 10.38
CA ASP A 37 -10.11 -7.04 11.39
C ASP A 37 -9.87 -8.54 11.70
N PRO A 38 -8.62 -9.05 11.61
CA PRO A 38 -7.43 -8.37 11.08
C PRO A 38 -7.41 -8.38 9.56
N MET A 39 -6.83 -7.34 8.93
CA MET A 39 -6.71 -7.26 7.47
C MET A 39 -5.44 -6.58 6.97
N ARG A 40 -4.73 -7.25 6.04
CA ARG A 40 -3.56 -6.74 5.30
C ARG A 40 -3.92 -6.41 3.84
N PRO A 41 -4.25 -5.15 3.50
CA PRO A 41 -4.54 -4.74 2.13
C PRO A 41 -3.27 -4.37 1.38
N SER A 42 -3.19 -4.77 0.11
CA SER A 42 -2.19 -4.27 -0.83
C SER A 42 -2.81 -3.89 -2.16
N VAL A 43 -2.25 -2.86 -2.81
CA VAL A 43 -2.56 -2.52 -4.20
C VAL A 43 -1.38 -2.95 -5.06
N GLY A 44 -1.63 -3.87 -5.98
CA GLY A 44 -0.68 -4.48 -6.89
C GLY A 44 -0.20 -5.88 -6.49
N SER A 45 0.89 -6.37 -7.08
CA SER A 45 1.80 -5.61 -7.95
C SER A 45 1.22 -5.28 -9.32
N LEU A 46 1.42 -4.04 -9.79
CA LEU A 46 0.90 -3.58 -11.08
C LEU A 46 2.00 -3.24 -12.09
N GLY A 47 1.74 -3.49 -13.38
CA GLY A 47 2.59 -3.12 -14.50
C GLY A 47 3.69 -4.13 -14.83
N LYS A 48 3.58 -5.38 -14.36
CA LYS A 48 4.58 -6.42 -14.67
C LYS A 48 4.73 -6.56 -16.19
N ALA A 49 5.94 -6.79 -16.66
CA ALA A 49 6.25 -6.90 -18.09
C ALA A 49 5.79 -5.68 -18.92
N ARG A 50 5.87 -4.47 -18.34
CA ARG A 50 5.50 -3.19 -18.98
C ARG A 50 4.01 -3.09 -19.36
N LYS A 51 3.16 -3.94 -18.77
CA LYS A 51 1.72 -3.89 -18.98
C LYS A 51 1.16 -2.55 -18.54
N HIS A 52 0.08 -2.17 -19.21
CA HIS A 52 -0.77 -1.07 -18.79
C HIS A 52 -1.79 -1.63 -17.82
N GLU A 53 -1.70 -1.26 -16.54
CA GLU A 53 -2.60 -1.76 -15.51
C GLU A 53 -3.15 -0.63 -14.66
N THR A 54 -4.41 -0.73 -14.26
CA THR A 54 -5.13 0.36 -13.60
C THR A 54 -5.88 -0.07 -12.37
N VAL A 55 -5.80 0.73 -11.30
CA VAL A 55 -6.63 0.58 -10.10
C VAL A 55 -7.15 1.97 -9.70
N HIS A 56 -8.45 2.09 -9.40
CA HIS A 56 -8.97 3.35 -8.89
C HIS A 56 -10.20 3.26 -7.99
N ALA A 57 -10.41 4.30 -7.19
CA ALA A 57 -11.57 4.38 -6.28
C ALA A 57 -11.63 3.18 -5.32
N VAL A 58 -10.59 3.05 -4.50
CA VAL A 58 -10.47 2.01 -3.47
C VAL A 58 -10.50 2.69 -2.11
N ILE A 59 -11.35 2.20 -1.22
CA ILE A 59 -11.43 2.65 0.17
C ILE A 59 -11.11 1.45 1.04
N VAL A 60 -10.09 1.57 1.87
CA VAL A 60 -9.78 0.63 2.93
C VAL A 60 -9.94 1.34 4.26
N ARG A 61 -10.82 0.83 5.12
CA ARG A 61 -11.21 1.52 6.35
C ARG A 61 -11.48 0.57 7.49
N ASP A 62 -11.24 1.03 8.72
CA ASP A 62 -11.55 0.28 9.95
C ASP A 62 -10.88 -1.10 9.94
N VAL A 63 -9.55 -1.11 9.80
CA VAL A 63 -8.75 -2.36 9.78
C VAL A 63 -7.67 -2.33 10.85
N SER A 64 -7.40 -3.49 11.43
CA SER A 64 -6.26 -3.70 12.33
C SER A 64 -5.28 -4.69 11.71
N LEU A 65 -3.98 -4.41 11.90
CA LEU A 65 -2.86 -5.21 11.40
C LEU A 65 -1.98 -5.56 12.60
N ALA A 66 -1.64 -6.82 12.80
CA ALA A 66 -0.78 -7.23 13.92
C ALA A 66 0.36 -8.15 13.46
N GLY A 67 1.59 -7.84 13.88
CA GLY A 67 2.78 -8.65 13.61
C GLY A 67 3.10 -8.77 12.12
N THR A 68 2.98 -7.67 11.38
CA THR A 68 3.08 -7.66 9.92
C THR A 68 4.36 -7.01 9.43
N MET A 69 5.01 -7.60 8.43
CA MET A 69 6.16 -6.94 7.80
C MET A 69 5.75 -5.62 7.15
N ASN A 70 4.72 -5.64 6.31
CA ASN A 70 4.20 -4.44 5.65
C ASN A 70 2.75 -4.17 6.10
N GLY A 71 2.45 -2.92 6.42
CA GLY A 71 1.09 -2.43 6.69
C GLY A 71 0.35 -2.12 5.39
N VAL A 72 0.02 -0.85 5.15
CA VAL A 72 -0.58 -0.42 3.88
C VAL A 72 0.49 -0.37 2.79
N TRP A 73 0.24 -1.07 1.67
CA TRP A 73 1.27 -1.24 0.65
C TRP A 73 0.74 -1.05 -0.77
N ILE A 74 1.30 -0.08 -1.50
CA ILE A 74 1.09 0.07 -2.95
C ILE A 74 2.40 -0.31 -3.65
N LYS A 75 2.36 -1.30 -4.56
CA LYS A 75 3.54 -1.81 -5.26
C LYS A 75 3.33 -1.84 -6.78
N THR A 76 4.25 -1.23 -7.52
CA THR A 76 4.19 -1.17 -8.99
C THR A 76 5.56 -1.46 -9.58
N TRP A 77 5.58 -2.19 -10.69
CA TRP A 77 6.78 -2.62 -11.39
C TRP A 77 7.44 -1.46 -12.11
N GLN A 78 8.77 -1.41 -12.03
CA GLN A 78 9.56 -0.56 -12.92
C GLN A 78 9.25 -0.89 -14.38
N GLY A 79 9.05 0.15 -15.19
CA GLY A 79 8.68 0.03 -16.60
C GLY A 79 7.18 -0.15 -16.84
N GLY A 80 6.38 -0.35 -15.79
CA GLY A 80 4.93 -0.46 -15.84
C GLY A 80 4.25 0.81 -16.37
N ARG A 81 3.01 0.66 -16.86
CA ARG A 81 2.18 1.74 -17.41
C ARG A 81 0.79 1.73 -16.77
N GLY A 82 0.05 2.81 -16.93
CA GLY A 82 -1.30 2.94 -16.36
C GLY A 82 -1.30 3.80 -15.11
N TYR A 83 -2.26 3.58 -14.22
CA TYR A 83 -2.44 4.43 -13.05
C TYR A 83 -3.01 3.73 -11.82
N VAL A 84 -2.60 4.19 -10.65
CA VAL A 84 -3.27 3.94 -9.37
C VAL A 84 -3.78 5.28 -8.86
N ARG A 85 -5.09 5.45 -8.69
CA ARG A 85 -5.62 6.74 -8.21
C ARG A 85 -6.83 6.66 -7.30
N ASN A 86 -7.04 7.71 -6.50
CA ASN A 86 -8.18 7.82 -5.58
C ASN A 86 -8.25 6.59 -4.65
N ILE A 87 -7.13 6.33 -3.96
CA ILE A 87 -7.02 5.31 -2.93
C ILE A 87 -7.10 6.02 -1.59
N LEU A 88 -7.94 5.52 -0.69
CA LEU A 88 -8.09 6.03 0.68
C LEU A 88 -7.81 4.89 1.66
N PHE A 89 -6.84 5.10 2.53
CA PHE A 89 -6.62 4.28 3.73
C PHE A 89 -7.02 5.13 4.93
N ASP A 90 -8.01 4.73 5.73
CA ASP A 90 -8.49 5.52 6.87
C ASP A 90 -8.84 4.64 8.08
N ARG A 91 -8.62 5.15 9.30
CA ARG A 91 -8.73 4.37 10.55
C ARG A 91 -8.03 3.01 10.46
N ILE A 92 -6.74 3.08 10.15
CA ILE A 92 -5.86 1.92 10.12
C ILE A 92 -5.12 1.83 11.46
N ASN A 93 -5.29 0.72 12.18
CA ASN A 93 -4.56 0.46 13.41
C ASN A 93 -3.45 -0.57 13.15
N MET A 94 -2.21 -0.24 13.49
CA MET A 94 -1.05 -1.11 13.29
C MET A 94 -0.47 -1.54 14.63
N ILE A 95 -0.16 -2.82 14.78
CA ILE A 95 0.37 -3.38 16.01
C ILE A 95 1.64 -4.14 15.64
N ALA A 96 2.78 -3.60 16.04
CA ALA A 96 4.09 -4.17 15.78
C ALA A 96 4.29 -4.49 14.28
N SER A 97 4.15 -3.48 13.42
CA SER A 97 4.46 -3.63 11.98
C SER A 97 5.88 -3.18 11.66
N ASP A 98 6.63 -3.89 10.82
CA ASP A 98 8.01 -3.46 10.47
C ASP A 98 8.01 -2.18 9.62
N HIS A 99 7.17 -2.18 8.58
CA HIS A 99 6.99 -1.07 7.64
C HIS A 99 5.50 -0.76 7.48
N PRO A 100 4.94 0.03 8.40
CA PRO A 100 3.56 0.50 8.38
C PRO A 100 3.06 1.00 7.02
N ILE A 101 3.83 1.85 6.34
CA ILE A 101 3.39 2.51 5.09
C ILE A 101 4.45 2.31 4.02
N ILE A 102 4.11 1.66 2.91
CA ILE A 102 5.01 1.53 1.76
C ILE A 102 4.30 1.92 0.46
N ILE A 103 4.92 2.81 -0.30
CA ILE A 103 4.57 3.08 -1.70
C ILE A 103 5.84 2.82 -2.52
N ASP A 104 5.83 1.78 -3.34
CA ASP A 104 7.00 1.31 -4.06
C ASP A 104 6.73 1.25 -5.58
N GLN A 105 7.33 2.19 -6.33
CA GLN A 105 7.37 2.17 -7.80
C GLN A 105 8.63 1.46 -8.35
N ASN A 106 9.48 0.90 -7.48
CA ASN A 106 10.72 0.22 -7.83
C ASN A 106 10.62 -1.31 -7.76
N TYR A 107 9.40 -1.87 -7.66
CA TYR A 107 9.18 -3.29 -7.51
C TYR A 107 9.79 -4.09 -8.68
N ARG A 108 10.52 -5.16 -8.35
CA ARG A 108 11.26 -5.99 -9.32
C ARG A 108 11.53 -7.40 -8.79
N ASP A 109 11.72 -8.35 -9.71
CA ASP A 109 12.24 -9.68 -9.39
C ASP A 109 13.74 -9.55 -9.05
N HIS A 110 14.14 -9.88 -7.82
CA HIS A 110 15.53 -9.76 -7.37
C HIS A 110 16.51 -10.70 -8.10
N GLU A 111 15.98 -11.74 -8.76
CA GLU A 111 16.76 -12.73 -9.51
C GLU A 111 17.09 -12.28 -10.94
N ILE A 112 16.32 -11.34 -11.50
CA ILE A 112 16.50 -10.89 -12.88
C ILE A 112 17.27 -9.57 -12.86
N ARG A 113 18.43 -9.53 -13.53
CA ARG A 113 19.18 -8.28 -13.81
C ARG A 113 18.40 -7.42 -14.80
N CYS A 114 17.30 -6.82 -14.36
CA CYS A 114 16.59 -5.79 -15.11
C CYS A 114 17.37 -4.48 -15.03
N ARG A 115 17.57 -3.82 -16.17
CA ARG A 115 18.06 -2.44 -16.17
C ARG A 115 17.02 -1.58 -15.43
N ASN A 116 17.46 -0.78 -14.47
CA ASN A 116 16.60 0.17 -13.77
C ASN A 116 15.81 0.99 -14.80
N GLN A 117 14.48 1.03 -14.68
CA GLN A 117 13.63 1.88 -15.50
C GLN A 117 13.30 3.14 -14.71
N SER A 118 13.25 4.29 -15.38
CA SER A 118 12.96 5.58 -14.75
C SER A 118 11.47 5.89 -14.63
N TRP A 119 10.59 4.98 -15.06
CA TRP A 119 9.13 5.12 -14.98
C TRP A 119 8.48 3.88 -14.38
N ALA A 120 7.25 4.05 -13.90
CA ALA A 120 6.35 2.99 -13.47
C ALA A 120 4.90 3.44 -13.70
N VAL A 121 3.95 2.61 -13.25
CA VAL A 121 2.52 2.96 -13.17
C VAL A 121 2.36 4.27 -12.39
N GLN A 122 1.64 5.26 -12.92
CA GLN A 122 1.48 6.56 -12.26
C GLN A 122 0.67 6.42 -10.98
N ILE A 123 1.24 6.76 -9.84
CA ILE A 123 0.52 6.79 -8.56
C ILE A 123 0.01 8.21 -8.31
N LYS A 124 -1.30 8.35 -8.10
CA LYS A 124 -1.98 9.59 -7.76
C LYS A 124 -3.04 9.32 -6.69
N THR A 125 -2.64 9.19 -5.43
CA THR A 125 -3.58 8.84 -4.36
C THR A 125 -4.38 10.07 -3.92
N SER A 126 -5.48 9.82 -3.22
CA SER A 126 -6.17 10.82 -2.39
C SER A 126 -5.68 10.64 -0.95
N CYS A 127 -5.93 11.60 -0.06
CA CYS A 127 -5.41 11.58 1.32
C CYS A 127 -5.63 10.23 2.02
N THR A 128 -4.61 9.76 2.74
CA THR A 128 -4.80 8.73 3.77
C THR A 128 -5.34 9.41 5.02
N GLY A 129 -6.41 8.86 5.60
CA GLY A 129 -6.93 9.27 6.88
C GLY A 129 -6.13 8.67 8.05
N THR A 130 -6.76 8.64 9.22
CA THR A 130 -6.11 8.36 10.50
C THR A 130 -5.40 7.01 10.50
N LEU A 131 -4.11 7.01 10.83
CA LEU A 131 -3.29 5.80 10.95
C LEU A 131 -2.58 5.80 12.30
N CYS A 132 -2.90 4.83 13.15
CA CYS A 132 -2.42 4.79 14.53
C CYS A 132 -1.71 3.47 14.85
N GLY A 133 -0.92 3.47 15.93
CA GLY A 133 -0.46 2.25 16.59
C GLY A 133 1.06 2.17 16.73
N THR A 134 1.64 0.99 16.47
CA THR A 134 3.06 0.75 16.73
C THR A 134 3.84 0.14 15.56
N SER A 135 5.06 0.63 15.37
CA SER A 135 6.06 0.12 14.43
C SER A 135 7.13 -0.69 15.17
N LEU A 136 7.71 -1.71 14.53
CA LEU A 136 8.89 -2.43 15.03
C LEU A 136 10.20 -1.76 14.61
N THR A 137 10.16 -0.91 13.57
CA THR A 137 11.34 -0.19 13.07
C THR A 137 11.16 1.32 13.16
N GLU A 138 12.28 2.06 13.25
CA GLU A 138 12.27 3.52 13.21
C GLU A 138 11.74 4.08 11.88
N LYS A 139 11.92 3.33 10.79
CA LYS A 139 11.46 3.69 9.45
C LYS A 139 10.05 3.18 9.23
N ALA A 140 9.10 3.89 9.83
CA ALA A 140 7.69 3.55 9.78
C ALA A 140 7.07 3.71 8.37
N GLY A 141 7.63 4.58 7.53
CA GLY A 141 7.12 4.87 6.20
C GLY A 141 8.23 4.89 5.14
N GLN A 142 7.91 4.38 3.94
CA GLN A 142 8.81 4.42 2.80
C GLN A 142 8.04 4.73 1.51
N ILE A 143 8.37 5.86 0.87
CA ILE A 143 7.79 6.27 -0.41
C ILE A 143 8.91 6.34 -1.44
N MET A 144 8.87 5.44 -2.41
CA MET A 144 9.88 5.30 -3.46
C MET A 144 9.21 5.49 -4.82
N CYS A 145 9.26 6.71 -5.32
CA CYS A 145 8.63 7.05 -6.58
C CYS A 145 9.61 7.00 -7.76
N SER A 146 9.09 6.70 -8.94
CA SER A 146 9.85 6.72 -10.20
C SER A 146 10.14 8.16 -10.63
N GLN A 147 11.26 8.36 -11.32
CA GLN A 147 11.71 9.71 -11.71
C GLN A 147 10.79 10.39 -12.73
N MET A 148 10.33 9.66 -13.75
CA MET A 148 9.52 10.21 -14.85
C MET A 148 8.02 10.22 -14.54
N HIS A 149 7.55 9.34 -13.65
CA HIS A 149 6.16 9.32 -13.19
C HIS A 149 6.15 9.32 -11.66
N PRO A 150 6.61 10.43 -11.03
CA PRO A 150 6.68 10.53 -9.57
C PRO A 150 5.28 10.42 -9.00
N CYS A 151 5.15 9.90 -7.79
CA CYS A 151 3.87 9.87 -7.11
C CYS A 151 3.36 11.30 -6.89
N ARG A 152 2.06 11.50 -7.07
CA ARG A 152 1.41 12.82 -6.94
C ARG A 152 0.27 12.75 -5.95
N ASP A 153 -0.01 13.88 -5.31
CA ASP A 153 -1.14 14.06 -4.40
C ASP A 153 -1.20 13.01 -3.27
N ILE A 154 -0.04 12.42 -2.91
CA ILE A 154 0.06 11.63 -1.69
C ILE A 154 -0.07 12.59 -0.51
N CYS A 155 -1.15 12.42 0.24
CA CYS A 155 -1.38 13.14 1.46
C CYS A 155 -1.55 12.13 2.59
N MET A 156 -0.91 12.42 3.72
CA MET A 156 -0.86 11.59 4.91
C MET A 156 -1.23 12.43 6.11
N GLU A 157 -2.43 12.22 6.64
CA GLU A 157 -2.99 12.99 7.76
C GLU A 157 -3.18 12.09 8.98
N ASP A 158 -3.05 12.67 10.18
CA ASP A 158 -3.31 12.00 11.46
C ASP A 158 -2.57 10.66 11.64
N ILE A 159 -1.27 10.64 11.30
CA ILE A 159 -0.39 9.50 11.55
C ILE A 159 0.15 9.56 12.97
N ASN A 160 -0.23 8.61 13.82
CA ASN A 160 0.26 8.45 15.18
C ASN A 160 0.85 7.04 15.37
N LEU A 161 2.10 6.87 14.92
CA LEU A 161 2.86 5.64 15.07
C LEU A 161 3.95 5.80 16.12
N THR A 162 4.02 4.85 17.04
CA THR A 162 5.04 4.79 18.10
C THR A 162 5.91 3.56 17.92
N LEU A 163 7.17 3.59 18.37
CA LEU A 163 7.98 2.39 18.37
C LEU A 163 7.43 1.39 19.40
N THR A 164 7.46 0.10 19.05
CA THR A 164 7.07 -1.00 19.94
C THR A 164 8.20 -1.23 20.97
N ARG A 165 8.42 -0.24 21.84
CA ARG A 165 9.53 -0.02 22.80
C ARG A 165 10.91 0.16 22.15
N GLU A 166 11.74 1.13 22.55
CA GLU A 166 11.67 2.06 23.71
C GLU A 166 11.12 3.47 23.36
N ALA A 167 10.86 4.27 24.40
CA ALA A 167 10.19 5.57 24.38
C ALA A 167 10.88 6.68 23.56
N THR A 168 10.88 6.59 22.24
CA THR A 168 11.32 7.66 21.33
C THR A 168 10.47 7.72 20.07
N GLN A 169 10.06 8.93 19.66
CA GLN A 169 9.28 9.14 18.44
C GLN A 169 10.13 8.89 17.19
N PRO A 170 9.64 8.13 16.19
CA PRO A 170 10.33 7.96 14.91
C PRO A 170 10.25 9.23 14.04
N VAL A 171 11.34 9.50 13.30
CA VAL A 171 11.50 10.67 12.42
C VAL A 171 11.06 10.32 11.00
N LEU A 172 10.24 11.17 10.37
CA LEU A 172 9.90 11.07 8.95
C LEU A 172 10.99 11.73 8.10
N SER A 173 11.57 11.00 7.15
CA SER A 173 12.49 11.55 6.13
C SER A 173 11.77 11.73 4.79
N ALA A 174 11.85 12.94 4.22
CA ALA A 174 11.34 13.29 2.89
C ALA A 174 12.35 12.98 1.77
#